data_AF-A0A9X1RZV5-F1
#
_entry.id   AF-A0A9X1RZV5-F1
#
_cell.length_a   1.000
_cell.length_b   1.000
_cell.length_c   1.000
_cell.angle_alpha   90.00
_cell.angle_beta   90.00
_cell.angle_gamma   90.00
#
_symmetry.space_group_name_H-M   'P 1'
#
loop_
_entity.id
_entity.type
_entity.pdbx_description
1 polymer ?
#
loop_
_entity_poly.entity_id
_entity_poly.type
_entity_poly.pdbx_seq_one_letter_code
_entity_poly.pdbx_strand_id
1 'polypeptide(L)' 'MPYLRILLVAAIAFGAYTFGARAGRSRYRTIKKNAKKAWNSPGVRSARRTARATSRRGSRKLTRALNK' A
#
# COMPACT_ATOMS: atom_id res chain seq x y z
N MET A 1 1.78 16.98 45.14
CA MET A 1 2.48 16.51 43.92
C MET A 1 1.58 15.73 42.93
N PRO A 2 0.37 16.20 42.57
CA PRO A 2 -0.49 15.49 41.61
C PRO A 2 0.00 15.63 40.15
N TYR A 3 0.61 16.77 39.82
CA TYR A 3 1.08 17.11 38.47
C TYR A 3 2.13 16.13 37.92
N LEU A 4 3.01 15.64 38.79
CA LEU A 4 4.06 14.69 38.43
C LEU A 4 3.47 13.30 38.09
N ARG A 5 2.38 12.92 38.76
CA ARG A 5 1.63 11.69 38.47
C ARG A 5 0.89 11.80 37.13
N ILE A 6 0.28 12.96 36.85
CA ILE A 6 -0.42 13.21 35.59
C ILE A 6 0.57 13.19 34.41
N LEU A 7 1.72 13.85 34.54
CA LEU A 7 2.77 13.84 33.51
C LEU A 7 3.30 12.43 33.22
N LEU A 8 3.48 11.62 34.26
CA LEU A 8 3.96 10.25 34.12
C LEU A 8 2.93 9.35 33.42
N VAL A 9 1.64 9.48 33.75
CA VAL A 9 0.57 8.77 33.05
C VAL A 9 0.47 9.22 31.58
N ALA A 10 0.57 10.52 31.30
CA ALA A 10 0.56 11.04 29.93
C ALA A 10 1.74 10.54 29.10
N ALA A 11 2.95 10.49 29.69
CA ALA A 11 4.14 9.95 29.03
C ALA A 11 4.01 8.46 28.70
N ILE A 12 3.46 7.66 29.62
CA ILE A 12 3.20 6.23 29.40
C ILE A 12 2.16 6.03 28.29
N ALA A 13 1.05 6.76 28.31
CA ALA A 13 0.01 6.69 27.29
C ALA A 13 0.56 7.05 25.89
N PHE A 14 1.39 8.09 25.81
CA PHE A 14 2.04 8.50 24.58
C PHE A 14 3.06 7.46 24.08
N GLY A 15 3.85 6.88 25.00
CA GLY A 15 4.76 5.77 24.71
C GLY A 15 4.00 4.56 24.17
N ALA A 16 2.93 4.12 24.83
CA ALA A 16 2.12 2.99 24.40
C ALA A 16 1.47 3.22 23.02
N TYR A 17 0.94 4.41 22.76
CA TYR A 17 0.35 4.76 21.47
C TYR A 17 1.38 4.78 20.34
N THR A 18 2.53 5.41 20.58
CA THR A 18 3.61 5.50 19.58
C THR A 18 4.28 4.15 19.34
N PHE A 19 4.49 3.33 20.37
CA PHE A 19 4.98 1.96 20.22
C PHE A 19 3.96 1.05 19.54
N GLY A 20 2.67 1.13 19.87
CA GLY A 20 1.61 0.41 19.16
C GLY A 20 1.57 0.76 17.67
N ALA A 21 1.64 2.06 17.35
CA ALA A 21 1.68 2.54 15.97
C ALA A 21 3.00 2.19 15.23
N ARG A 22 4.13 2.15 15.94
CA ARG A 22 5.46 1.84 15.37
C ARG A 22 5.67 0.33 15.19
N ALA A 23 5.17 -0.49 16.10
CA ALA A 23 5.10 -1.95 15.95
C ALA A 23 4.22 -2.34 14.75
N GLY A 24 3.11 -1.62 14.55
CA GLY A 24 2.29 -1.71 13.34
C GLY A 24 3.07 -1.37 12.08
N ARG A 25 3.82 -0.25 12.04
CA ARG A 25 4.57 0.20 10.84
C ARG A 25 5.64 -0.78 10.36
N SER A 26 6.36 -1.45 11.27
CA SER A 26 7.37 -2.46 10.89
C SER A 26 6.71 -3.66 10.20
N ARG A 27 5.66 -4.22 10.82
CA ARG A 27 4.85 -5.30 10.22
C ARG A 27 4.18 -4.87 8.91
N TYR A 28 3.63 -3.66 8.84
CA TYR A 28 3.00 -3.11 7.65
C TYR A 28 4.00 -2.96 6.49
N ARG A 29 5.24 -2.54 6.77
CA ARG A 29 6.31 -2.48 5.76
C ARG A 29 6.66 -3.87 5.23
N THR A 30 6.70 -4.88 6.09
CA THR A 30 6.98 -6.27 5.68
C THR A 30 5.85 -6.84 4.84
N ILE A 31 4.60 -6.67 5.28
CA ILE A 31 3.40 -7.09 4.52
C ILE A 31 3.36 -6.36 3.17
N LYS A 32 3.60 -5.05 3.14
CA LYS A 32 3.67 -4.26 1.90
C LYS A 32 4.81 -4.70 0.98
N LYS A 33 5.98 -5.06 1.53
CA LYS A 33 7.10 -5.61 0.74
C LYS A 33 6.72 -6.95 0.12
N ASN A 34 6.11 -7.85 0.89
CA ASN A 34 5.69 -9.16 0.41
C ASN A 34 4.58 -9.07 -0.64
N ALA A 35 3.57 -8.23 -0.40
CA ALA A 35 2.53 -7.93 -1.37
C ALA A 35 3.11 -7.33 -2.67
N LYS A 36 4.05 -6.39 -2.56
CA LYS A 36 4.72 -5.78 -3.72
C LYS A 36 5.61 -6.78 -4.46
N LYS A 37 6.19 -7.77 -3.78
CA LYS A 37 6.99 -8.85 -4.38
C LYS A 37 6.09 -9.84 -5.14
N ALA A 38 4.98 -10.26 -4.53
CA ALA A 38 3.97 -11.10 -5.18
C ALA A 38 3.37 -10.40 -6.42
N TRP A 39 3.08 -9.11 -6.32
CA TRP A 39 2.56 -8.30 -7.42
C TRP A 39 3.56 -8.04 -8.55
N ASN A 40 4.86 -8.09 -8.25
CA ASN A 40 5.93 -7.99 -9.24
C ASN A 40 6.37 -9.35 -9.80
N SER A 41 5.72 -10.45 -9.41
CA SER A 41 6.02 -11.76 -9.98
C SER A 41 5.85 -11.76 -11.52
N PRO A 42 6.68 -12.52 -12.25
CA PRO A 42 6.67 -12.53 -13.71
C PRO A 42 5.30 -12.91 -14.28
N GLY A 43 4.55 -13.80 -13.63
CA GLY A 43 3.19 -14.16 -14.02
C GLY A 43 2.21 -12.98 -13.98
N VAL A 44 2.17 -12.23 -12.87
CA VAL A 44 1.28 -11.05 -12.73
C VAL A 44 1.72 -9.92 -13.67
N ARG A 45 3.02 -9.77 -13.88
CA ARG A 45 3.58 -8.77 -14.82
C ARG A 45 3.20 -9.09 -16.26
N SER A 46 3.26 -10.36 -16.67
CA SER A 46 2.83 -10.82 -17.99
C SER A 46 1.33 -10.65 -18.18
N ALA A 47 0.50 -11.05 -17.21
CA ALA A 47 -0.95 -10.85 -17.25
C ALA A 47 -1.32 -9.36 -17.41
N ARG A 48 -0.66 -8.46 -16.65
CA ARG A 48 -0.83 -7.01 -16.80
C ARG A 48 -0.41 -6.49 -18.17
N ARG A 49 0.69 -6.99 -18.73
CA ARG A 49 1.15 -6.60 -20.06
C ARG A 49 0.15 -7.03 -21.12
N THR A 50 -0.35 -8.26 -21.06
CA THR A 50 -1.37 -8.77 -21.98
C THR A 50 -2.67 -7.97 -21.86
N ALA A 51 -3.16 -7.74 -20.64
CA ALA A 51 -4.35 -6.92 -20.42
C ALA A 51 -4.21 -5.49 -20.96
N ARG A 52 -3.04 -4.86 -20.76
CA ARG A 52 -2.74 -3.53 -21.34
C ARG A 52 -2.64 -3.57 -22.86
N ALA A 53 -2.07 -4.62 -23.44
CA ALA A 53 -1.97 -4.78 -24.89
C ALA A 53 -3.36 -4.96 -25.52
N THR A 54 -4.22 -5.77 -24.91
CA THR A 54 -5.61 -5.97 -25.34
C THR A 54 -6.42 -4.69 -25.20
N SER A 55 -6.31 -4.00 -24.07
CA SER A 55 -6.98 -2.70 -23.85
C SER A 55 -6.53 -1.65 -24.87
N ARG A 56 -5.23 -1.52 -25.15
CA ARG A 56 -4.71 -0.61 -26.19
C ARG A 56 -5.20 -0.98 -27.59
N ARG A 57 -5.29 -2.27 -27.92
CA ARG A 57 -5.85 -2.73 -29.20
C ARG A 57 -7.34 -2.39 -29.29
N GLY A 58 -8.10 -2.59 -28.23
CA GLY A 58 -9.51 -2.20 -28.13
C GLY A 58 -9.70 -0.70 -28.29
N SER A 59 -8.93 0.11 -27.55
CA SER A 59 -8.94 1.57 -27.68
C SER A 59 -8.60 2.00 -29.10
N ARG A 60 -7.54 1.47 -29.74
CA ARG A 60 -7.23 1.81 -31.15
C ARG A 60 -8.35 1.45 -32.12
N LYS A 61 -9.05 0.33 -31.89
CA LYS A 61 -10.21 -0.07 -32.71
C LYS A 61 -11.37 0.90 -32.53
N LEU A 62 -11.66 1.29 -31.28
CA LEU A 62 -12.66 2.31 -30.95
C LEU A 62 -12.31 3.66 -31.55
N THR A 63 -11.07 4.13 -31.41
CA THR A 63 -10.63 5.40 -31.99
C THR A 63 -10.72 5.38 -33.52
N ARG A 64 -10.40 4.25 -34.17
CA ARG A 64 -10.59 4.09 -35.63
C ARG A 64 -12.06 4.05 -36.04
N ALA A 65 -12.93 3.46 -35.21
CA ALA A 65 -14.37 3.42 -35.45
C ALA A 65 -15.03 4.80 -35.23
N LEU A 66 -14.49 5.63 -34.33
CA LEU A 66 -14.94 7.00 -34.08
C LEU A 66 -14.41 8.02 -35.09
N ASN A 67 -13.32 7.69 -35.81
CA ASN A 67 -12.69 8.56 -36.80
C ASN A 67 -13.07 8.18 -38.25
N LYS A 68 -14.19 7.47 -38.43
CA LYS A 68 -14.77 7.08 -39.72
C LYS A 68 -16.19 7.63 -39.79
#